data_AF-A0A965PN15-F1
#
_entry.id   AF-A0A965PN15-F1
#
_cell.length_a   1.000
_cell.length_b   1.000
_cell.length_c   1.000
_cell.angle_alpha   90.00
_cell.angle_beta   90.00
_cell.angle_gamma   90.00
#
_symmetry.space_group_name_H-M   'P 1'
#
loop_
_entity.id
_entity.type
_entity.pdbx_description
1 polymer ?
#
loop_
_entity_poly.entity_id
_entity_poly.type
_entity_poly.pdbx_seq_one_letter_code
_entity_poly.pdbx_strand_id
1 'polypeptide(L)'
;MKSLEIVIDALTDHGSKLKRYSATKYQAQCPSHDDRTPSLSVEWKDGTTVLNCHAGCATKTILDILDLTFLDLFDTPRQSTGEVIDIRKYMLDNAT
;
A
#
# COMPACT_ATOMS: atom_id res chain seq x y z
N MET A 1 -7.55 9.57 7.03
CA MET A 1 -7.21 8.18 6.63
C MET A 1 -5.91 8.30 5.87
N LYS A 2 -4.79 8.39 6.61
CA LYS A 2 -3.57 9.01 6.08
C LYS A 2 -3.03 8.27 4.85
N SER A 3 -2.97 6.95 4.92
CA SER A 3 -2.54 6.09 3.80
C SER A 3 -3.45 6.22 2.58
N LEU A 4 -4.76 6.40 2.78
CA LEU A 4 -5.70 6.58 1.68
C LEU A 4 -5.44 7.89 0.96
N GLU A 5 -5.25 8.98 1.71
CA GLU A 5 -4.95 10.30 1.16
C GLU A 5 -3.65 10.25 0.33
N ILE A 6 -2.57 9.66 0.85
CA ILE A 6 -1.30 9.48 0.12
C ILE A 6 -1.51 8.76 -1.21
N VAL A 7 -2.23 7.63 -1.21
CA VAL A 7 -2.47 6.84 -2.43
C VAL A 7 -3.31 7.62 -3.44
N ILE A 8 -4.35 8.33 -2.99
CA ILE A 8 -5.23 9.10 -3.87
C ILE A 8 -4.49 10.30 -4.47
N ASP A 9 -3.65 10.98 -3.69
CA ASP A 9 -2.82 12.08 -4.17
C ASP A 9 -1.81 11.58 -5.21
N ALA A 10 -1.08 10.48 -4.93
CA ALA A 10 -0.13 9.90 -5.88
C ALA A 10 -0.79 9.45 -7.20
N LEU A 11 -1.99 8.84 -7.12
CA LEU A 11 -2.76 8.48 -8.33
C LEU A 11 -3.20 9.73 -9.11
N THR A 12 -3.60 10.79 -8.42
CA THR A 12 -4.00 12.06 -9.05
C THR A 12 -2.81 12.72 -9.73
N ASP A 13 -1.66 12.79 -9.05
CA ASP A 13 -0.42 13.37 -9.57
C ASP A 13 0.14 12.59 -10.76
N HIS A 14 -0.01 11.26 -10.76
CA HIS A 14 0.30 10.40 -11.92
C HIS A 14 -0.66 10.65 -13.11
N GLY A 15 -1.83 11.27 -12.89
CA GLY A 15 -2.84 11.52 -13.92
C GLY A 15 -3.84 10.37 -14.11
N SER A 16 -3.90 9.43 -13.16
CA SER A 16 -4.91 8.36 -13.18
C SER A 16 -6.30 8.94 -12.95
N LYS A 17 -7.29 8.50 -13.74
CA LYS A 17 -8.70 8.87 -13.48
C LYS A 17 -9.21 8.18 -12.23
N LEU A 18 -9.87 8.92 -11.35
CA LEU A 18 -10.47 8.41 -10.12
C LEU A 18 -12.00 8.59 -10.10
N LYS A 19 -12.68 7.64 -9.46
CA LYS A 19 -14.10 7.72 -9.12
C LYS A 19 -14.29 7.29 -7.67
N ARG A 20 -14.82 8.19 -6.85
CA ARG A 20 -15.17 7.91 -5.46
C ARG A 20 -16.46 7.08 -5.38
N TYR A 21 -16.44 6.01 -4.59
CA TYR A 21 -17.63 5.19 -4.30
C TYR A 21 -18.17 5.43 -2.89
N SER A 22 -17.28 5.68 -1.92
CA SER A 22 -17.66 6.00 -0.54
C SER A 22 -16.61 6.89 0.11
N ALA A 23 -16.76 7.17 1.40
CA ALA A 23 -15.75 7.90 2.15
C ALA A 23 -14.36 7.23 2.10
N THR A 24 -14.32 5.90 2.05
CA THR A 24 -13.14 5.04 2.20
C THR A 24 -12.77 4.27 0.93
N LYS A 25 -13.55 4.38 -0.16
CA LYS A 25 -13.40 3.54 -1.35
C LYS A 25 -13.43 4.31 -2.66
N TYR A 26 -12.50 3.97 -3.55
CA TYR A 26 -12.34 4.52 -4.89
C TYR A 26 -12.14 3.41 -5.92
N GLN A 27 -12.52 3.72 -7.16
CA GLN A 27 -12.07 3.02 -8.35
C GLN A 27 -11.14 3.98 -9.11
N ALA A 28 -10.00 3.49 -9.57
CA ALA A 28 -9.01 4.27 -10.30
C ALA A 28 -8.52 3.52 -11.54
N GLN A 29 -7.96 4.26 -12.49
CA GLN A 29 -7.11 3.65 -13.52
C GLN A 29 -5.85 3.10 -12.86
N CYS A 30 -5.51 1.86 -13.17
CA CYS A 30 -4.26 1.26 -12.79
C CYS A 30 -3.12 1.95 -13.56
N PRO A 31 -2.10 2.48 -12.87
CA PRO A 31 -0.96 3.11 -13.55
C PRO A 31 -0.02 2.09 -14.21
N SER A 32 -0.17 0.79 -13.91
CA SER A 32 0.73 -0.27 -14.38
C SER A 32 0.41 -0.85 -15.75
N HIS A 33 -0.70 -0.46 -16.38
CA HIS A 33 -1.07 -0.89 -17.74
C HIS A 33 -1.95 0.15 -18.44
N ASP A 34 -2.17 0.02 -19.75
CA ASP A 34 -3.16 0.86 -20.47
C ASP A 34 -4.58 0.52 -19.98
N ASP A 35 -5.05 1.27 -19.00
CA ASP A 35 -6.27 0.95 -18.26
C ASP A 35 -7.46 1.80 -18.72
N ARG A 36 -8.04 1.45 -19.88
CA ARG A 36 -9.17 2.20 -20.47
C ARG A 36 -10.43 2.17 -19.61
N THR A 37 -10.63 1.09 -18.87
CA THR A 37 -11.73 0.90 -17.92
C THR A 37 -11.13 0.76 -16.51
N PRO A 38 -11.32 1.73 -15.60
CA PRO A 38 -10.70 1.74 -14.27
C PRO A 38 -10.76 0.39 -13.54
N SER A 39 -9.61 -0.29 -13.46
CA SER A 39 -9.48 -1.66 -12.95
C SER A 39 -8.94 -1.72 -11.52
N LEU A 40 -8.44 -0.60 -10.97
CA LEU A 40 -7.85 -0.55 -9.64
C LEU A 40 -8.91 -0.18 -8.60
N SER A 41 -9.20 -1.09 -7.67
CA SER A 41 -9.91 -0.78 -6.44
C SER A 41 -8.93 -0.29 -5.38
N VAL A 42 -9.25 0.84 -4.76
CA VAL A 42 -8.51 1.42 -3.63
C VAL A 42 -9.49 1.54 -2.47
N GLU A 43 -9.22 0.83 -1.38
CA GLU A 43 -10.12 0.81 -0.22
C GLU A 43 -9.32 0.92 1.08
N TRP A 44 -9.72 1.86 1.93
CA TRP A 44 -9.20 1.97 3.27
C TRP A 44 -10.07 1.19 4.26
N LYS A 45 -9.41 0.38 5.09
CA LYS A 45 -10.04 -0.39 6.15
C LYS A 45 -9.08 -0.53 7.33
N ASP A 46 -9.56 -0.20 8.52
CA ASP A 46 -8.87 -0.43 9.79
C ASP A 46 -7.40 0.05 9.81
N GLY A 47 -7.15 1.24 9.28
CA GLY A 47 -5.81 1.85 9.24
C GLY A 47 -4.90 1.36 8.10
N THR A 48 -5.44 0.57 7.15
CA THR A 48 -4.70 0.06 6.00
C THR A 48 -5.41 0.42 4.70
N THR A 49 -4.66 0.86 3.70
CA THR A 49 -5.15 1.03 2.32
C THR A 49 -4.79 -0.21 1.50
N VAL A 50 -5.81 -0.84 0.93
CA VAL A 50 -5.68 -2.03 0.09
C VAL A 50 -5.80 -1.62 -1.38
N LEU A 51 -4.83 -2.05 -2.17
CA LEU A 51 -4.82 -1.91 -3.62
C LEU A 51 -5.12 -3.25 -4.27
N ASN A 52 -6.16 -3.32 -5.11
CA ASN A 52 -6.48 -4.51 -5.87
C ASN A 52 -6.78 -4.15 -7.33
N CYS A 53 -5.87 -4.55 -8.23
CA CYS A 53 -6.10 -4.43 -9.67
C CYS A 53 -6.78 -5.69 -10.19
N HIS A 54 -8.00 -5.55 -10.72
CA HIS A 54 -8.77 -6.67 -11.28
C HIS A 54 -8.19 -7.24 -12.58
N ALA A 55 -7.18 -6.57 -13.18
CA ALA A 55 -6.41 -7.08 -14.31
C ALA A 55 -5.17 -7.89 -13.89
N GLY A 56 -4.88 -8.00 -12.59
CA GLY A 56 -3.81 -8.87 -12.06
C GLY A 56 -2.44 -8.20 -11.88
N CYS A 57 -2.35 -6.87 -11.96
CA CYS A 57 -1.11 -6.17 -11.62
C CYS A 57 -0.74 -6.38 -10.15
N ALA A 58 0.54 -6.68 -9.89
CA ALA A 58 1.05 -6.81 -8.54
C ALA A 58 1.02 -5.44 -7.83
N THR A 59 0.62 -5.43 -6.55
CA THR A 59 0.62 -4.22 -5.71
C THR A 59 1.97 -3.50 -5.75
N LYS A 60 3.09 -4.25 -5.69
CA LYS A 60 4.43 -3.67 -5.76
C LYS A 60 4.66 -2.87 -7.05
N THR A 61 4.22 -3.38 -8.21
CA THR A 61 4.38 -2.69 -9.50
C THR A 61 3.59 -1.38 -9.53
N ILE A 62 2.40 -1.37 -8.92
CA ILE A 62 1.58 -0.15 -8.80
C ILE A 62 2.31 0.87 -7.92
N LEU A 63 2.82 0.44 -6.77
CA LEU A 63 3.57 1.30 -5.85
C LEU A 63 4.85 1.86 -6.49
N ASP A 64 5.63 1.02 -7.18
CA ASP A 64 6.88 1.42 -7.83
C ASP A 64 6.63 2.55 -8.87
N ILE A 65 5.50 2.53 -9.60
CA ILE A 65 5.16 3.58 -10.59
C ILE A 65 4.70 4.87 -9.90
N LEU A 66 4.04 4.75 -8.75
CA LEU A 66 3.57 5.89 -7.97
C LEU A 66 4.65 6.49 -7.06
N ASP A 67 5.88 5.98 -7.11
CA ASP A 67 6.99 6.33 -6.20
C ASP A 67 6.60 6.15 -4.72
N LEU A 68 5.83 5.10 -4.43
CA LEU A 68 5.37 4.73 -3.10
C LEU A 68 6.02 3.44 -2.62
N THR A 69 6.00 3.25 -1.31
CA THR A 69 6.42 2.02 -0.65
C THR A 69 5.24 1.31 0.00
N PHE A 70 5.44 0.06 0.43
CA PHE A 70 4.42 -0.64 1.22
C PHE A 70 4.10 0.06 2.54
N LEU A 71 5.01 0.86 3.10
CA LEU A 71 4.77 1.58 4.35
C LEU A 71 3.70 2.66 4.20
N ASP A 72 3.58 3.23 3.01
CA ASP A 72 2.61 4.27 2.69
C ASP A 72 1.17 3.74 2.65
N LEU A 73 1.00 2.41 2.61
CA LEU A 73 -0.30 1.74 2.69
C LEU A 73 -0.84 1.61 4.12
N PHE A 74 -0.13 2.09 5.15
CA PHE A 74 -0.55 1.98 6.54
C PHE A 74 -0.59 3.34 7.23
N ASP A 75 -1.67 3.62 7.97
CA ASP A 75 -1.81 4.87 8.75
C ASP A 75 -0.82 4.93 9.92
N THR A 76 -0.45 3.76 10.45
CA THR A 76 0.57 3.61 11.48
C THR A 76 1.59 2.56 11.03
N PRO A 77 2.89 2.77 11.28
CA PRO A 77 3.89 1.74 11.02
C PRO A 77 3.49 0.47 11.75
N ARG A 78 3.50 -0.66 11.05
CA ARG A 78 3.20 -1.95 11.67
C ARG A 78 4.19 -2.17 12.81
N GLN A 79 3.72 -2.19 14.06
CA GLN A 79 4.55 -2.63 15.18
C GLN A 79 4.92 -4.08 14.89
N SER A 80 6.21 -4.38 14.76
CA SER A 80 6.67 -5.75 14.70
C SER A 80 6.25 -6.43 16.00
N THR A 81 5.37 -7.43 15.93
CA THR A 81 4.96 -8.23 17.09
C THR A 81 6.04 -9.23 17.53
N GLY A 82 7.19 -9.24 16.86
CA GLY A 82 8.35 -10.03 17.26
C GLY A 82 9.17 -9.28 18.32
N GLU A 83 9.53 -9.98 19.39
CA GLU A 83 10.60 -9.54 20.28
C GLU A 83 11.85 -9.25 19.44
N VAL A 84 12.43 -8.07 19.61
CA VAL A 84 13.73 -7.75 19.00
C VAL A 84 14.77 -8.58 19.74
N ILE A 85 15.13 -9.73 19.17
CA ILE A 85 16.20 -10.56 19.72
C ILE A 85 17.53 -9.89 19.35
N ASP A 86 18.27 -9.40 20.36
CA ASP A 86 19.67 -9.07 20.17
C ASP A 86 20.45 -10.37 19.95
N ILE A 87 20.77 -10.65 18.69
CA ILE A 87 21.46 -11.87 18.27
C ILE A 87 22.80 -12.03 18.98
N ARG A 88 23.52 -10.93 19.28
CA ARG A 88 24.81 -11.02 19.99
C ARG A 88 24.59 -11.47 21.43
N LYS A 89 23.62 -10.86 22.11
CA LYS A 89 23.26 -11.27 23.47
C LYS A 89 22.79 -12.72 23.52
N TYR A 90 21.89 -13.11 22.62
CA TYR A 90 21.37 -14.48 22.55
C TYR A 90 22.49 -15.51 22.32
N MET A 91 23.45 -15.22 21.44
CA MET A 91 24.59 -16.11 21.21
C MET A 91 25.51 -16.22 22.42
N LEU A 92 25.75 -15.12 23.15
CA LEU A 92 26.55 -15.14 24.38
C LEU A 92 25.85 -15.93 25.50
N ASP A 93 24.54 -15.75 25.66
CA ASP A 93 23.75 -16.41 26.70
C ASP A 93 23.57 -17.93 26.45
N ASN A 94 23.80 -18.41 25.23
CA ASN A 94 23.60 -19.81 24.82
C ASN A 94 24.88 -20.49 24.30
N ALA A 95 26.05 -19.88 24.45
CA ALA A 95 27.32 -20.52 24.10
C ALA A 95 27.64 -21.64 25.11
N THR A 96 27.83 -22.88 24.61
CA THR A 96 28.24 -24.06 25.40
C THR A 96 29.77 -24.17 25.44
#